data_AF-A0A441V7H6-F1
#
_entry.id   AF-A0A441V7H6-F1
#
_cell.length_a   1.000
_cell.length_b   1.000
_cell.length_c   1.000
_cell.angle_alpha   90.00
_cell.angle_beta   90.00
_cell.angle_gamma   90.00
#
_symmetry.space_group_name_H-M   'P 1'
#
loop_
_entity.id
_entity.type
_entity.pdbx_description
1 polymer ?
#
loop_
_entity_poly.entity_id
_entity_poly.type
_entity_poly.pdbx_seq_one_letter_code
_entity_poly.pdbx_strand_id
1 'polypeptide(L)'
;MDPTLAFPLLVGLIGVALFFDFLNGLHDAANSIATIVSTRVLRPQYAVFWAAFFNFIAFMFFGLHVAETIGRGIVSADIVTPQVVFAALVGAIAWNIITWLYGIPSSSSHALIGGLVGGAVAKAGSVAIVWSGLLKTVAAIVLSPLTGFVLALVLILTVSWIFVRQTPFAVDNTFRTLQFVSASLYSLGHGGNDAQKTMGIIAVLLYSQGMLGGEFYVPFWVVITCQAMLALG
;
A
#
# COMPACT_ATOMS: atom_id res chain seq x y z
N MET A 1 24.68 -18.28 -8.81
CA MET A 1 24.37 -16.90 -9.21
C MET A 1 23.42 -17.00 -10.38
N ASP A 2 22.15 -16.69 -10.17
CA ASP A 2 21.20 -16.60 -11.27
C ASP A 2 21.68 -15.51 -12.26
N PRO A 3 21.44 -15.67 -13.57
CA PRO A 3 21.92 -14.71 -14.56
C PRO A 3 21.35 -13.32 -14.27
N THR A 4 22.22 -12.31 -14.30
CA THR A 4 21.82 -10.91 -14.28
C THR A 4 20.84 -10.67 -15.42
N LEU A 5 19.65 -10.20 -15.09
CA LEU A 5 18.60 -9.93 -16.05
C LEU A 5 19.10 -8.89 -17.05
N ALA A 6 18.83 -9.08 -18.34
CA ALA A 6 19.15 -8.07 -19.34
C ALA A 6 18.45 -6.76 -18.96
N PHE A 7 19.18 -5.64 -19.05
CA PHE A 7 18.70 -4.33 -18.62
C PHE A 7 17.28 -3.98 -19.12
N PRO A 8 16.89 -4.27 -20.38
CA PRO A 8 15.52 -4.02 -20.85
C PRO A 8 14.44 -4.79 -20.09
N LEU A 9 14.71 -6.04 -19.69
CA LEU A 9 13.77 -6.87 -18.93
C LEU A 9 13.63 -6.36 -17.50
N LEU A 10 14.71 -5.82 -16.92
CA LEU A 10 14.67 -5.24 -15.58
C LEU A 10 13.77 -3.99 -15.57
N VAL A 11 13.97 -3.10 -16.55
CA VAL A 11 13.13 -1.91 -16.72
C VAL A 11 11.67 -2.31 -16.97
N GLY A 12 11.44 -3.34 -17.80
CA GLY A 12 10.09 -3.88 -18.03
C GLY A 12 9.43 -4.38 -16.74
N LEU A 13 10.16 -5.13 -15.91
CA LEU A 13 9.64 -5.65 -14.64
C LEU A 13 9.37 -4.54 -13.61
N ILE A 14 10.23 -3.51 -13.56
CA ILE A 14 9.96 -2.29 -12.77
C ILE A 14 8.69 -1.62 -13.28
N GLY A 15 8.50 -1.54 -14.60
CA GLY A 15 7.26 -1.04 -15.20
C GLY A 15 6.01 -1.81 -14.76
N VAL A 16 6.09 -3.15 -14.66
CA VAL A 16 5.00 -3.98 -14.12
C VAL A 16 4.73 -3.68 -12.65
N ALA A 17 5.78 -3.49 -11.85
CA ALA A 17 5.65 -3.12 -10.44
C ALA A 17 4.97 -1.75 -10.27
N LEU A 18 5.40 -0.75 -11.06
CA LEU A 18 4.79 0.58 -11.09
C LEU A 18 3.33 0.54 -11.59
N PHE A 19 3.01 -0.34 -12.54
CA PHE A 19 1.64 -0.55 -12.98
C PHE A 19 0.76 -1.15 -11.88
N PHE A 20 1.29 -2.11 -11.10
CA PHE A 20 0.60 -2.60 -9.91
C PHE A 20 0.33 -1.46 -8.91
N ASP A 21 1.32 -0.60 -8.67
CA ASP A 21 1.19 0.55 -7.75
C ASP A 21 0.12 1.54 -8.21
N PHE A 22 0.07 1.83 -9.52
CA PHE A 22 -0.96 2.65 -10.13
C PHE A 22 -2.36 2.03 -9.96
N LEU A 23 -2.51 0.74 -10.27
CA LEU A 23 -3.78 0.04 -10.07
C LEU A 23 -4.21 0.04 -8.60
N ASN A 24 -3.25 -0.03 -7.69
CA ASN A 24 -3.52 0.03 -6.26
C ASN A 24 -4.04 1.40 -5.84
N GLY A 25 -3.44 2.48 -6.34
CA GLY A 25 -3.94 3.85 -6.16
C GLY A 25 -5.39 3.98 -6.62
N LEU A 26 -5.67 3.51 -7.84
CA LEU A 26 -7.01 3.55 -8.43
C LEU A 26 -8.04 2.73 -7.64
N HIS A 27 -7.66 1.54 -7.17
CA HIS A 27 -8.55 0.63 -6.45
C HIS A 27 -8.93 1.19 -5.08
N ASP A 28 -7.97 1.78 -4.36
CA ASP A 28 -8.17 2.19 -2.96
C ASP A 28 -8.41 3.70 -2.79
N ALA A 29 -8.33 4.51 -3.87
CA ALA A 29 -8.69 5.92 -3.88
C ALA A 29 -10.08 6.18 -3.27
N ALA A 30 -11.05 5.31 -3.59
CA ALA A 30 -12.42 5.39 -3.09
C ALA A 30 -12.50 5.40 -1.56
N ASN A 31 -11.63 4.62 -0.88
CA ASN A 31 -11.64 4.53 0.58
C ASN A 31 -11.29 5.86 1.25
N SER A 32 -10.40 6.65 0.63
CA SER A 32 -9.94 7.93 1.17
C SER A 32 -10.90 9.11 0.92
N ILE A 33 -11.71 9.04 -0.13
CA ILE A 33 -12.59 10.15 -0.55
C ILE A 33 -14.08 9.91 -0.27
N ALA A 34 -14.50 8.67 0.02
CA ALA A 34 -15.91 8.32 0.16
C ALA A 34 -16.65 9.18 1.19
N THR A 35 -16.03 9.46 2.34
CA THR A 35 -16.65 10.23 3.43
C THR A 35 -16.86 11.70 3.03
N ILE A 36 -15.82 12.37 2.54
CA ILE A 36 -15.86 13.81 2.21
C ILE A 36 -16.72 14.11 0.96
N VAL A 37 -16.85 13.13 0.06
CA VAL A 37 -17.72 13.22 -1.12
C VAL A 37 -19.18 12.92 -0.77
N SER A 38 -19.46 11.88 0.03
CA SER A 38 -20.83 11.53 0.42
C SER A 38 -21.52 12.59 1.27
N THR A 39 -20.76 13.29 2.13
CA THR A 39 -21.21 14.44 2.93
C THR A 39 -21.30 15.74 2.12
N ARG A 40 -20.91 15.72 0.84
CA ARG A 40 -20.90 16.89 -0.06
C ARG A 40 -20.06 18.05 0.48
N VAL A 41 -18.96 17.74 1.17
CA VAL A 41 -17.95 18.72 1.57
C VAL A 41 -17.07 19.06 0.38
N LEU A 42 -16.67 18.06 -0.41
CA LEU A 42 -15.95 18.23 -1.66
C LEU A 42 -16.67 17.57 -2.83
N ARG A 43 -16.49 18.15 -4.03
CA ARG A 43 -16.86 17.47 -5.28
C ARG A 43 -15.85 16.34 -5.54
N PRO A 44 -16.27 15.24 -6.18
CA PRO A 44 -15.40 14.09 -6.45
C PRO A 44 -14.04 14.46 -7.07
N GLN A 45 -14.01 15.37 -8.05
CA GLN A 45 -12.77 15.75 -8.72
C GLN A 45 -11.75 16.37 -7.76
N TYR A 46 -12.20 17.27 -6.89
CA TYR A 46 -11.32 17.91 -5.90
C TYR A 46 -10.90 16.96 -4.79
N ALA A 47 -11.78 16.03 -4.40
CA ALA A 47 -11.43 15.00 -3.42
C ALA A 47 -10.33 14.07 -3.95
N VAL A 48 -10.36 13.71 -5.23
CA VAL A 48 -9.30 12.93 -5.89
C VAL A 48 -7.97 13.70 -5.88
N PHE A 49 -7.95 14.98 -6.29
CA PHE A 49 -6.72 15.78 -6.23
C PHE A 49 -6.18 15.93 -4.80
N TRP A 50 -7.07 16.08 -3.83
CA TRP A 50 -6.71 16.14 -2.41
C TRP A 50 -6.05 14.83 -1.96
N ALA A 51 -6.69 13.70 -2.25
CA ALA A 51 -6.15 12.39 -1.92
C ALA A 51 -4.81 12.12 -2.61
N ALA A 52 -4.69 12.42 -3.90
CA ALA A 52 -3.46 12.26 -4.67
C ALA A 52 -2.29 13.04 -4.06
N PHE A 53 -2.52 14.31 -3.68
CA PHE A 53 -1.50 15.14 -3.04
C PHE A 53 -1.03 14.52 -1.71
N PHE A 54 -1.95 14.12 -0.83
CA PHE A 54 -1.60 13.55 0.47
C PHE A 54 -0.99 12.15 0.38
N ASN A 55 -1.41 11.34 -0.61
CA ASN A 55 -0.72 10.08 -0.92
C ASN A 55 0.73 10.35 -1.33
N PHE A 56 0.95 11.29 -2.27
CA PHE A 56 2.27 11.60 -2.78
C PHE A 56 3.25 12.05 -1.68
N ILE A 57 2.83 12.98 -0.80
CA ILE A 57 3.73 13.54 0.23
C ILE A 57 3.94 12.63 1.44
N ALA A 58 3.32 11.44 1.48
CA ALA A 58 3.39 10.56 2.65
C ALA A 58 4.84 10.15 3.02
N PHE A 59 5.75 10.06 2.05
CA PHE A 59 7.17 9.76 2.31
C PHE A 59 7.86 10.79 3.22
N MET A 60 7.32 12.01 3.33
CA MET A 60 7.86 13.06 4.20
C MET A 60 7.57 12.81 5.69
N PHE A 61 6.58 11.97 5.99
CA PHE A 61 6.07 11.75 7.35
C PHE A 61 6.32 10.34 7.88
N PHE A 62 6.51 9.35 7.00
CA PHE A 62 6.65 7.94 7.37
C PHE A 62 8.00 7.35 6.93
N GLY A 63 8.59 6.51 7.80
CA GLY A 63 9.77 5.72 7.47
C GLY A 63 9.44 4.44 6.68
N LEU A 64 10.45 3.81 6.07
CA LEU A 64 10.31 2.77 5.04
C LEU A 64 10.12 1.32 5.58
N HIS A 65 9.46 1.18 6.73
CA HIS A 65 9.33 -0.11 7.44
C HIS A 65 8.52 -1.17 6.67
N VAL A 66 7.50 -0.75 5.91
CA VAL A 66 6.69 -1.67 5.10
C VAL A 66 7.51 -2.17 3.91
N ALA A 67 8.29 -1.28 3.28
CA ALA A 67 9.17 -1.66 2.18
C ALA A 67 10.24 -2.67 2.62
N GLU A 68 10.81 -2.49 3.82
CA GLU A 68 11.72 -3.48 4.41
C GLU A 68 11.03 -4.82 4.70
N THR A 69 9.80 -4.79 5.21
CA THR A 69 9.03 -6.01 5.49
C THR A 69 8.75 -6.78 4.20
N ILE A 70 8.33 -6.10 3.14
CA ILE A 70 8.07 -6.72 1.83
C ILE A 70 9.37 -7.21 1.18
N GLY A 71 10.45 -6.44 1.26
CA GLY A 71 11.70 -6.75 0.57
C GLY A 71 12.51 -7.89 1.20
N ARG A 72 12.50 -8.02 2.54
CA ARG A 72 13.30 -9.05 3.24
C ARG A 72 12.57 -9.78 4.37
N GLY A 73 11.37 -9.34 4.74
CA GLY A 73 10.64 -9.85 5.91
C GLY A 73 9.68 -11.01 5.62
N ILE A 74 9.27 -11.23 4.36
CA ILE A 74 8.31 -12.30 4.00
C ILE A 74 8.99 -13.48 3.33
N VAL A 75 9.88 -13.21 2.37
CA VAL A 75 10.65 -14.22 1.62
C VAL A 75 12.13 -13.85 1.71
N SER A 76 12.98 -14.85 1.85
CA SER A 76 14.44 -14.65 1.89
C SER A 76 14.91 -14.00 0.58
N ALA A 77 15.60 -12.87 0.68
CA ALA A 77 16.03 -12.08 -0.48
C ALA A 77 16.87 -12.88 -1.50
N ASP A 78 17.64 -13.86 -1.03
CA ASP A 78 18.47 -14.74 -1.88
C ASP A 78 17.65 -15.63 -2.83
N ILE A 79 16.38 -15.86 -2.50
CA ILE A 79 15.47 -16.70 -3.29
C ILE A 79 14.65 -15.84 -4.25
N VAL A 80 14.52 -14.54 -3.99
CA VAL A 80 13.73 -13.61 -4.79
C VAL A 80 14.41 -13.32 -6.11
N THR A 81 14.03 -14.08 -7.14
CA THR A 81 14.45 -13.83 -8.51
C THR A 81 13.46 -12.98 -9.30
N PRO A 82 13.88 -12.41 -10.44
CA PRO A 82 12.98 -11.70 -11.35
C PRO A 82 11.73 -12.50 -11.75
N GLN A 83 11.84 -13.83 -11.91
CA GLN A 83 10.70 -14.71 -12.21
C GLN A 83 9.70 -14.80 -11.05
N VAL A 84 10.19 -14.84 -9.80
CA VAL A 84 9.33 -14.85 -8.61
C VAL A 84 8.61 -13.51 -8.47
N VAL A 85 9.34 -12.40 -8.66
CA VAL A 85 8.76 -11.05 -8.64
C VAL A 85 7.72 -10.90 -9.74
N PHE A 86 8.01 -11.35 -10.97
CA PHE A 86 7.06 -11.29 -12.08
C PHE A 86 5.81 -12.14 -11.80
N ALA A 87 5.96 -13.38 -11.34
CA ALA A 87 4.83 -14.23 -10.99
C ALA A 87 3.98 -13.62 -9.86
N ALA A 88 4.62 -13.03 -8.85
CA ALA A 88 3.94 -12.37 -7.74
C ALA A 88 3.12 -11.16 -8.21
N LEU A 89 3.74 -10.29 -9.03
CA LEU A 89 3.08 -9.09 -9.56
C LEU A 89 1.95 -9.44 -10.51
N VAL A 90 2.16 -10.36 -11.46
CA VAL A 90 1.11 -10.77 -12.40
C VAL A 90 -0.05 -11.43 -11.67
N GLY A 91 0.21 -12.29 -10.68
CA GLY A 91 -0.83 -12.88 -9.85
C GLY A 91 -1.63 -11.83 -9.08
N ALA A 92 -0.95 -10.86 -8.46
CA ALA A 92 -1.59 -9.79 -7.71
C ALA A 92 -2.40 -8.85 -8.62
N ILE A 93 -1.83 -8.42 -9.76
CA ILE A 93 -2.51 -7.58 -10.76
C ILE A 93 -3.74 -8.29 -11.31
N ALA A 94 -3.62 -9.55 -11.72
CA ALA A 94 -4.74 -10.32 -12.25
C ALA A 94 -5.87 -10.42 -11.22
N TRP A 95 -5.53 -10.71 -9.95
CA TRP A 95 -6.52 -10.76 -8.88
C TRP A 95 -7.20 -9.41 -8.65
N ASN A 96 -6.43 -8.33 -8.57
CA ASN A 96 -6.96 -6.97 -8.40
C ASN A 96 -7.90 -6.55 -9.53
N ILE A 97 -7.57 -6.88 -10.79
CA ILE A 97 -8.44 -6.59 -11.94
C ILE A 97 -9.72 -7.41 -11.85
N ILE A 98 -9.64 -8.70 -11.52
CA ILE A 98 -10.81 -9.58 -11.38
C ILE A 98 -11.76 -9.03 -10.30
N THR A 99 -11.24 -8.72 -9.11
CA THR A 99 -12.07 -8.23 -8.00
C THR A 99 -12.66 -6.86 -8.29
N TRP A 100 -11.90 -5.98 -8.94
CA TRP A 100 -12.40 -4.69 -9.40
C TRP A 100 -13.54 -4.83 -10.42
N LEU A 101 -13.42 -5.70 -11.42
CA LEU A 101 -14.48 -5.94 -12.42
C LEU A 101 -15.77 -6.47 -11.79
N TYR A 102 -15.67 -7.26 -10.72
CA TYR A 102 -16.82 -7.76 -9.98
C TYR A 102 -17.28 -6.83 -8.84
N GLY A 103 -16.63 -5.68 -8.64
CA GLY A 103 -16.94 -4.75 -7.55
C GLY A 103 -16.73 -5.34 -6.15
N ILE A 104 -15.85 -6.35 -6.03
CA ILE A 104 -15.53 -7.00 -4.75
C ILE A 104 -14.42 -6.21 -4.07
N PRO A 105 -14.64 -5.63 -2.88
CA PRO A 105 -13.57 -4.95 -2.15
C PRO A 105 -12.53 -5.99 -1.73
N SER A 106 -11.33 -5.87 -2.29
CA SER A 106 -10.21 -6.78 -2.06
C SER A 106 -8.96 -6.01 -1.64
N SER A 107 -8.06 -6.67 -0.89
CA SER A 107 -6.82 -6.05 -0.48
C SER A 107 -5.67 -6.39 -1.42
N SER A 108 -5.13 -5.38 -2.10
CA SER A 108 -3.92 -5.50 -2.92
C SER A 108 -2.71 -5.98 -2.11
N SER A 109 -2.63 -5.64 -0.81
CA SER A 109 -1.58 -6.14 0.08
C SER A 109 -1.56 -7.66 0.14
N HIS A 110 -2.72 -8.27 0.35
CA HIS A 110 -2.84 -9.72 0.49
C HIS A 110 -2.63 -10.41 -0.86
N ALA A 111 -3.10 -9.79 -1.95
CA ALA A 111 -2.84 -10.27 -3.29
C ALA A 111 -1.33 -10.32 -3.58
N LEU A 112 -0.59 -9.25 -3.26
CA LEU A 112 0.86 -9.18 -3.45
C LEU A 112 1.62 -10.15 -2.56
N ILE A 113 1.32 -10.19 -1.25
CA ILE A 113 1.97 -11.12 -0.31
C ILE A 113 1.68 -12.57 -0.71
N GLY A 114 0.44 -12.88 -1.08
CA GLY A 114 0.05 -14.21 -1.56
C GLY A 114 0.77 -14.59 -2.84
N GLY A 115 0.90 -13.66 -3.80
CA GLY A 115 1.68 -13.84 -5.02
C GLY A 115 3.17 -14.09 -4.73
N LEU A 116 3.76 -13.34 -3.80
CA LEU A 116 5.16 -13.46 -3.41
C LEU A 116 5.45 -14.80 -2.72
N VAL A 117 4.61 -15.17 -1.73
CA VAL A 117 4.71 -16.45 -1.03
C VAL A 117 4.48 -17.62 -1.99
N GLY A 118 3.46 -17.53 -2.84
CA GLY A 118 3.15 -18.57 -3.83
C GLY A 118 4.30 -18.79 -4.82
N GLY A 119 4.85 -17.71 -5.38
CA GLY A 119 6.00 -17.77 -6.29
C GLY A 119 7.26 -18.31 -5.62
N ALA A 120 7.53 -17.91 -4.37
CA ALA A 120 8.68 -18.39 -3.61
C ALA A 120 8.58 -19.87 -3.26
N VAL A 121 7.40 -20.33 -2.81
CA VAL A 121 7.14 -21.74 -2.50
C VAL A 121 7.24 -22.61 -3.76
N ALA A 122 6.72 -22.15 -4.89
CA ALA A 122 6.86 -22.87 -6.16
C ALA A 122 8.32 -23.02 -6.59
N LYS A 123 9.18 -22.04 -6.27
CA LYS A 123 10.61 -22.08 -6.60
C LYS A 123 11.44 -22.94 -5.65
N ALA A 124 11.27 -22.76 -4.34
CA ALA A 124 12.21 -23.28 -3.33
C ALA A 124 11.51 -23.93 -2.12
N GLY A 125 10.20 -24.16 -2.20
CA GLY A 125 9.41 -24.77 -1.12
C GLY A 125 9.24 -23.85 0.09
N SER A 126 8.79 -24.43 1.20
CA SER A 126 8.50 -23.72 2.45
C SER A 126 9.75 -23.12 3.13
N VAL A 127 10.95 -23.54 2.74
CA VAL A 127 12.23 -23.00 3.24
C VAL A 127 12.44 -21.55 2.77
N ALA A 128 11.77 -21.14 1.71
CA ALA A 128 11.85 -19.76 1.20
C ALA A 128 11.16 -18.72 2.09
N ILE A 129 10.27 -19.16 2.97
CA ILE A 129 9.41 -18.28 3.76
C ILE A 129 10.12 -17.88 5.05
N VAL A 130 10.14 -16.58 5.30
CA VAL A 130 10.52 -16.02 6.60
C VAL A 130 9.29 -16.07 7.51
N TRP A 131 9.08 -17.21 8.16
CA TRP A 131 7.89 -17.48 8.97
C TRP A 131 7.63 -16.44 10.06
N SER A 132 8.68 -15.90 10.67
CA SER A 132 8.57 -14.87 11.71
C SER A 132 7.95 -13.58 11.19
N GLY A 133 8.25 -13.16 9.96
CA GLY A 133 7.65 -11.98 9.34
C GLY A 133 6.30 -12.26 8.69
N LEU A 134 6.15 -13.42 8.04
CA LEU A 134 4.85 -13.82 7.48
C LEU A 134 3.78 -13.94 8.58
N LEU A 135 4.08 -14.60 9.70
CA LEU A 135 3.12 -14.75 10.81
C LEU A 135 2.72 -13.41 11.42
N LYS A 136 3.66 -12.46 11.57
CA LYS A 136 3.34 -11.10 12.02
C LYS A 136 2.40 -10.39 11.05
N THR A 137 2.65 -10.55 9.75
CA THR A 137 1.84 -9.93 8.70
C THR A 137 0.45 -10.55 8.64
N VAL A 138 0.34 -11.88 8.78
CA VAL A 138 -0.95 -12.59 8.87
C VAL A 138 -1.71 -12.19 10.14
N ALA A 139 -1.03 -12.05 11.28
CA ALA A 139 -1.67 -11.57 12.50
C ALA A 139 -2.22 -10.14 12.34
N ALA A 140 -1.50 -9.27 11.63
CA ALA A 140 -1.93 -7.90 11.35
C ALA A 140 -3.23 -7.83 10.52
N ILE A 141 -3.57 -8.86 9.75
CA ILE A 141 -4.83 -8.94 8.99
C ILE A 141 -6.06 -8.89 9.91
N VAL A 142 -5.95 -9.53 11.08
CA VAL A 142 -7.04 -9.57 12.07
C VAL A 142 -6.90 -8.45 13.08
N LEU A 143 -5.67 -8.16 13.51
CA LEU A 143 -5.40 -7.16 14.54
C LEU A 143 -5.64 -5.73 14.03
N SER A 144 -5.34 -5.42 12.76
CA SER A 144 -5.49 -4.04 12.26
C SER A 144 -6.95 -3.59 12.15
N PRO A 145 -7.92 -4.39 11.63
CA PRO A 145 -9.31 -3.98 11.63
C PRO A 145 -9.90 -3.98 13.04
N LEU A 146 -9.49 -4.91 13.92
CA LEU A 146 -9.98 -4.96 15.30
C LEU A 146 -9.52 -3.73 16.10
N THR A 147 -8.26 -3.37 15.99
CA THR A 147 -7.72 -2.15 16.63
C THR A 147 -8.38 -0.90 16.05
N GLY A 148 -8.52 -0.82 14.73
CA GLY A 148 -9.25 0.26 14.06
C GLY A 148 -10.69 0.38 14.56
N PHE A 149 -11.40 -0.74 14.73
CA PHE A 149 -12.77 -0.77 15.25
C PHE A 149 -12.85 -0.26 16.69
N VAL A 150 -11.97 -0.73 17.58
CA VAL A 150 -11.93 -0.27 18.98
C VAL A 150 -11.62 1.23 19.05
N LEU A 151 -10.62 1.70 18.29
CA LEU A 151 -10.27 3.12 18.24
C LEU A 151 -11.41 3.96 17.68
N ALA A 152 -12.13 3.48 16.67
CA ALA A 152 -13.31 4.15 16.13
C ALA A 152 -14.43 4.26 17.17
N LEU A 153 -14.70 3.22 17.96
CA LEU A 153 -15.70 3.27 19.04
C LEU A 153 -15.33 4.29 20.12
N VAL A 154 -14.06 4.32 20.53
CA VAL A 154 -13.57 5.30 21.49
C VAL A 154 -13.70 6.71 20.92
N LEU A 155 -13.30 6.93 19.67
CA LEU A 155 -13.39 8.22 19.01
C LEU A 155 -14.85 8.69 18.91
N ILE A 156 -15.77 7.83 18.48
CA ILE A 156 -17.21 8.12 18.39
C ILE A 156 -17.76 8.50 19.77
N LEU A 157 -17.40 7.76 20.82
CA LEU A 157 -17.82 8.07 22.18
C LEU A 157 -17.31 9.44 22.60
N THR A 158 -15.99 9.67 22.53
CA THR A 158 -15.36 10.95 22.91
C THR A 158 -15.99 12.12 22.18
N VAL A 159 -16.13 12.01 20.86
CA VAL A 159 -16.71 13.05 20.02
C VAL A 159 -18.18 13.29 20.39
N SER A 160 -18.98 12.24 20.57
CA SER A 160 -20.40 12.38 20.93
C SER A 160 -20.57 13.10 22.26
N TRP A 161 -19.72 12.82 23.25
CA TRP A 161 -19.74 13.51 24.55
C TRP A 161 -19.33 14.98 24.46
N ILE A 162 -18.31 15.32 23.65
CA ILE A 162 -17.86 16.70 23.46
C ILE A 162 -18.97 17.56 22.83
N PHE A 163 -19.68 17.00 21.85
CA PHE A 163 -20.67 17.75 21.06
C PHE A 163 -22.12 17.58 21.54
N VAL A 164 -22.39 16.83 22.62
CA VAL A 164 -23.75 16.51 23.10
C VAL A 164 -24.62 17.74 23.40
N ARG A 165 -24.00 18.87 23.76
CA ARG A 165 -24.70 20.14 24.08
C ARG A 165 -24.72 21.14 22.91
N GLN A 166 -24.14 20.78 21.76
CA GLN A 166 -24.05 21.67 20.60
C GLN A 166 -25.27 21.51 19.70
N THR A 167 -25.63 22.59 18.99
CA THR A 167 -26.75 22.52 18.03
C THR A 167 -26.33 21.77 16.77
N PRO A 168 -27.26 21.07 16.07
CA PRO A 168 -26.93 20.35 14.84
C PRO A 168 -26.23 21.21 13.78
N PHE A 169 -26.60 22.49 13.68
CA PHE A 169 -25.98 23.45 12.76
C PHE A 169 -24.51 23.75 13.11
N ALA A 170 -24.19 23.96 14.40
CA ALA A 170 -22.83 24.21 14.84
C ALA A 170 -21.93 22.97 14.65
N VAL A 171 -22.49 21.78 14.89
CA VAL A 171 -21.82 20.51 14.63
C VAL A 171 -21.52 20.36 13.14
N ASP A 172 -22.52 20.52 12.25
CA ASP A 172 -22.30 20.38 10.80
C ASP A 172 -21.17 21.29 10.31
N ASN A 173 -21.19 22.57 10.69
CA ASN A 173 -20.18 23.53 10.26
C ASN A 173 -18.75 23.15 10.72
N THR A 174 -18.63 22.64 11.95
CA THR A 174 -17.35 22.17 12.50
C THR A 174 -16.85 20.92 11.77
N PHE A 175 -17.72 19.91 11.60
CA PHE A 175 -17.34 18.63 10.99
C PHE A 175 -17.05 18.74 9.51
N ARG A 176 -17.67 19.69 8.80
CA ARG A 176 -17.29 20.00 7.41
C ARG A 176 -15.81 20.36 7.29
N THR A 177 -15.27 21.11 8.26
CA THR A 177 -13.85 21.48 8.29
C THR A 177 -12.97 20.30 8.73
N LEU A 178 -13.37 19.59 9.79
CA LEU A 178 -12.60 18.44 10.30
C LEU A 178 -12.49 17.29 9.29
N GLN A 179 -13.45 17.15 8.38
CA GLN A 179 -13.38 16.14 7.32
C GLN A 179 -12.19 16.34 6.38
N PHE A 180 -11.73 17.57 6.14
CA PHE A 180 -10.51 17.79 5.36
C PHE A 180 -9.30 17.18 6.06
N VAL A 181 -9.19 17.40 7.38
CA VAL A 181 -8.11 16.83 8.20
C VAL A 181 -8.20 15.30 8.21
N SER A 182 -9.40 14.76 8.42
CA SER A 182 -9.62 13.30 8.41
C SER A 182 -9.24 12.68 7.06
N ALA A 183 -9.67 13.29 5.94
CA ALA A 183 -9.34 12.83 4.60
C ALA A 183 -7.83 12.90 4.34
N SER A 184 -7.16 14.00 4.73
CA SER A 184 -5.71 14.14 4.64
C SER A 184 -4.95 13.06 5.41
N LEU A 185 -5.34 12.81 6.67
CA LEU A 185 -4.69 11.79 7.50
C LEU A 185 -4.89 10.38 6.95
N TYR A 186 -6.08 10.09 6.43
CA TYR A 186 -6.35 8.81 5.77
C TYR A 186 -5.47 8.63 4.52
N SER A 187 -5.45 9.62 3.62
CA SER A 187 -4.63 9.57 2.40
C SER A 187 -3.12 9.52 2.70
N LEU A 188 -2.65 10.23 3.73
CA LEU A 188 -1.27 10.13 4.22
C LEU A 188 -0.94 8.72 4.70
N GLY A 189 -1.82 8.14 5.54
CA GLY A 189 -1.64 6.78 6.04
C GLY A 189 -1.66 5.73 4.92
N HIS A 190 -2.55 5.92 3.94
CA HIS A 190 -2.62 5.11 2.73
C HIS A 190 -1.31 5.20 1.94
N GLY A 191 -0.88 6.39 1.51
CA GLY A 191 0.37 6.57 0.77
C GLY A 191 1.63 6.14 1.54
N GLY A 192 1.59 6.26 2.87
CA GLY A 192 2.67 5.82 3.75
C GLY A 192 2.81 4.31 3.84
N ASN A 193 1.73 3.54 3.61
CA ASN A 193 1.73 2.09 3.68
C ASN A 193 1.81 1.45 2.28
N ASP A 194 1.01 1.95 1.35
CA ASP A 194 0.70 1.27 0.09
C ASP A 194 1.82 1.42 -0.93
N ALA A 195 2.33 2.63 -1.15
CA ALA A 195 3.45 2.85 -2.06
C ALA A 195 4.69 2.05 -1.63
N GLN A 196 4.88 1.85 -0.33
CA GLN A 196 6.03 1.10 0.21
C GLN A 196 6.04 -0.37 -0.21
N LYS A 197 4.88 -0.96 -0.52
CA LYS A 197 4.81 -2.35 -0.98
C LYS A 197 5.55 -2.52 -2.29
N THR A 198 5.26 -1.63 -3.24
CA THR A 198 5.94 -1.58 -4.54
C THR A 198 7.41 -1.19 -4.38
N MET A 199 7.72 -0.25 -3.47
CA MET A 199 9.11 0.10 -3.14
C MET A 199 9.91 -1.12 -2.67
N GLY A 200 9.33 -1.95 -1.80
CA GLY A 200 9.96 -3.17 -1.30
C GLY A 200 10.22 -4.20 -2.40
N ILE A 201 9.28 -4.37 -3.33
CA ILE A 201 9.42 -5.27 -4.49
C ILE A 201 10.52 -4.79 -5.44
N ILE A 202 10.55 -3.49 -5.76
CA ILE A 202 11.60 -2.93 -6.61
C ILE A 202 12.96 -3.00 -5.90
N ALA A 203 13.03 -2.70 -4.61
CA ALA A 203 14.27 -2.77 -3.84
C ALA A 203 14.83 -4.19 -3.78
N VAL A 204 14.01 -5.21 -3.50
CA VAL A 204 14.49 -6.61 -3.48
C VAL A 204 14.91 -7.10 -4.86
N LEU A 205 14.23 -6.63 -5.92
CA LEU A 205 14.64 -6.91 -7.29
C LEU A 205 16.01 -6.31 -7.60
N LEU A 206 16.25 -5.04 -7.27
CA LEU A 206 17.55 -4.40 -7.45
C LEU A 206 18.64 -5.05 -6.60
N TYR A 207 18.29 -5.46 -5.38
CA TYR A 207 19.18 -6.18 -4.47
C TYR A 207 19.61 -7.53 -5.07
N SER A 208 18.66 -8.34 -5.56
CA SER A 208 18.97 -9.66 -6.13
C SER A 208 19.73 -9.59 -7.46
N GLN A 209 19.69 -8.44 -8.14
CA GLN A 209 20.52 -8.14 -9.31
C GLN A 209 21.91 -7.55 -8.96
N GLY A 210 22.23 -7.40 -7.67
CA GLY A 210 23.52 -6.86 -7.23
C GLY A 210 23.69 -5.36 -7.45
N MET A 211 22.61 -4.62 -7.72
CA MET A 211 22.66 -3.20 -8.09
C MET A 211 22.71 -2.24 -6.89
N LEU A 212 22.49 -2.74 -5.67
CA LEU A 212 22.46 -1.93 -4.43
C LEU A 212 23.78 -1.90 -3.67
N GLY A 213 24.84 -2.56 -4.15
CA GLY A 213 26.18 -2.44 -3.55
C GLY A 213 26.36 -3.18 -2.20
N GLY A 214 25.51 -4.16 -1.88
CA GLY A 214 25.73 -5.14 -0.80
C GLY A 214 24.79 -5.00 0.40
N GLU A 215 24.35 -3.79 0.74
CA GLU A 215 23.33 -3.60 1.78
C GLU A 215 21.94 -3.37 1.16
N PHE A 216 20.91 -3.95 1.80
CA PHE A 216 19.53 -3.71 1.40
C PHE A 216 19.09 -2.32 1.88
N TYR A 217 18.77 -1.44 0.93
CA TYR A 217 18.10 -0.17 1.16
C TYR A 217 17.12 0.13 0.03
N VAL A 218 16.20 1.06 0.28
CA VAL A 218 15.26 1.54 -0.74
C VAL A 218 15.80 2.84 -1.33
N PRO A 219 16.19 2.88 -2.61
CA PRO A 219 16.68 4.10 -3.22
C PRO A 219 15.62 5.20 -3.26
N PHE A 220 16.03 6.45 -3.06
CA PHE A 220 15.10 7.59 -3.03
C PHE A 220 14.30 7.75 -4.34
N TRP A 221 14.90 7.43 -5.49
CA TRP A 221 14.17 7.47 -6.76
C TRP A 221 13.01 6.48 -6.76
N VAL A 222 13.17 5.29 -6.16
CA VAL A 222 12.11 4.28 -6.02
C VAL A 222 10.97 4.85 -5.18
N VAL A 223 11.31 5.52 -4.07
CA VAL A 223 10.34 6.17 -3.18
C VAL A 223 9.50 7.18 -3.96
N ILE A 224 10.15 8.10 -4.67
CA ILE A 224 9.44 9.15 -5.43
C ILE A 224 8.63 8.56 -6.59
N THR A 225 9.16 7.57 -7.31
CA THR A 225 8.43 6.95 -8.43
C THR A 225 7.19 6.18 -7.97
N CYS A 226 7.29 5.44 -6.86
CA CYS A 226 6.14 4.71 -6.31
C CYS A 226 5.08 5.68 -5.78
N GLN A 227 5.48 6.70 -5.01
CA GLN A 227 4.52 7.71 -4.55
C GLN A 227 3.84 8.45 -5.71
N ALA A 228 4.57 8.74 -6.78
CA ALA A 228 3.99 9.34 -7.98
C ALA A 228 2.99 8.40 -8.67
N MET A 229 3.32 7.11 -8.83
CA MET A 229 2.40 6.15 -9.45
C MET A 229 1.15 5.91 -8.62
N LEU A 230 1.28 5.79 -7.30
CA LEU A 230 0.14 5.66 -6.40
C LEU A 230 -0.76 6.90 -6.45
N ALA A 231 -0.18 8.10 -6.54
CA ALA A 231 -0.95 9.36 -6.63
C ALA A 231 -1.57 9.60 -8.03
N LEU A 232 -1.00 9.00 -9.08
CA LEU A 232 -1.54 9.07 -10.44
C LEU A 232 -2.73 8.13 -10.64
N GLY A 233 -2.76 7.00 -9.93
CA GLY A 233 -3.88 6.05 -9.90
C GLY A 233 -5.08 6.60 -9.16
#